data_AF-A0A6V7IJM6-F1
#
_entry.id   AF-A0A6V7IJM6-F1
#
_cell.length_a   1.000
_cell.length_b   1.000
_cell.length_c   1.000
_cell.angle_alpha   90.00
_cell.angle_beta   90.00
_cell.angle_gamma   90.00
#
_symmetry.space_group_name_H-M   'P 1'
#
loop_
_entity.id
_entity.type
_entity.pdbx_description
1 polymer ?
#
loop_
_entity_poly.entity_id
_entity_poly.type
_entity_poly.pdbx_seq_one_letter_code
_entity_poly.pdbx_strand_id
1 'polypeptide(L)' 'FGENVRIIHFIGSTKPWLQYFDSVTSQVQPSPGSNHLTPLLQLWWNIFCESVHPQLSPVM' A
#
# COMPACT_ATOMS: atom_id res chain seq x y z
N PHE A 1 4.16 -18.98 -3.03
CA PHE A 1 3.59 -18.36 -4.25
C PHE A 1 4.11 -16.94 -4.31
N GLY A 2 4.64 -16.47 -5.46
CA GLY A 2 5.00 -15.06 -5.64
C GLY A 2 6.49 -14.67 -5.67
N GLU A 3 7.44 -15.59 -5.46
CA GLU A 3 8.88 -15.25 -5.34
C GLU A 3 9.49 -14.59 -6.58
N ASN A 4 8.90 -14.80 -7.77
CA ASN A 4 9.38 -14.23 -9.03
C ASN A 4 8.42 -13.17 -9.62
N VAL A 5 7.48 -12.65 -8.82
CA VAL A 5 6.55 -11.62 -9.28
C VAL A 5 7.31 -10.31 -9.51
N ARG A 6 7.17 -9.76 -10.72
CA ARG A 6 7.80 -8.48 -11.11
C ARG A 6 6.82 -7.32 -11.16
N ILE A 7 5.56 -7.61 -11.46
CA ILE A 7 4.50 -6.61 -11.63
C ILE A 7 3.26 -7.12 -10.90
N ILE A 8 2.67 -6.27 -10.07
CA ILE A 8 1.44 -6.55 -9.33
C ILE A 8 0.33 -5.67 -9.91
N HIS A 9 -0.79 -6.27 -10.29
CA HIS A 9 -1.97 -5.55 -10.78
C HIS A 9 -3.12 -5.64 -9.77
N PHE A 10 -3.39 -4.53 -9.08
CA PHE A 10 -4.58 -4.38 -8.23
C PHE A 10 -5.83 -4.11 -9.10
N ILE A 11 -6.37 -5.17 -9.70
CA ILE A 11 -7.45 -5.09 -10.71
C ILE A 11 -8.83 -4.76 -10.10
N GLY A 12 -9.08 -5.11 -8.84
CA GLY A 12 -10.35 -4.88 -8.16
C GLY A 12 -10.77 -3.41 -8.05
N SER A 13 -12.03 -3.18 -7.68
CA SER A 13 -12.57 -1.84 -7.46
C SER A 13 -11.86 -1.10 -6.32
N THR A 14 -11.53 -1.82 -5.24
CA THR A 14 -10.77 -1.25 -4.12
C THR A 14 -9.29 -1.15 -4.47
N LYS A 15 -8.81 0.07 -4.63
CA LYS A 15 -7.40 0.39 -4.92
C LYS A 15 -6.56 0.48 -3.65
N PRO A 16 -5.22 0.36 -3.74
CA PRO A 16 -4.35 0.41 -2.55
C PRO A 16 -4.53 1.68 -1.70
N TRP A 17 -4.66 2.85 -2.34
CA TRP A 17 -4.89 4.14 -1.68
C TRP A 17 -6.28 4.30 -1.04
N LEU A 18 -7.20 3.33 -1.25
CA LEU A 18 -8.50 3.30 -0.59
C LEU A 18 -8.50 2.40 0.65
N GLN A 19 -7.40 1.68 0.92
CA GLN A 19 -7.26 0.88 2.15
C GLN A 19 -6.93 1.80 3.33
N TYR A 20 -7.45 1.46 4.50
CA TYR A 20 -7.06 2.17 5.72
C TYR A 20 -5.57 1.94 6.00
N PHE A 21 -4.85 3.02 6.28
CA PHE A 21 -3.44 2.99 6.66
C PHE A 21 -3.25 3.80 7.93
N ASP A 22 -2.70 3.17 8.95
CA ASP A 22 -2.35 3.84 10.20
C ASP A 22 -0.95 4.44 10.06
N SER A 23 -0.87 5.77 10.00
CA SER A 23 0.39 6.50 9.87
C SER A 23 1.27 6.46 11.12
N VAL A 24 0.71 6.11 12.30
CA VAL A 24 1.47 5.99 13.55
C VAL A 24 2.18 4.65 13.59
N THR A 25 1.47 3.56 13.28
CA THR A 25 2.05 2.21 13.26
C THR A 25 2.69 1.84 11.92
N SER A 26 2.45 2.65 10.88
CA SER A 26 2.82 2.38 9.49
C SER A 26 2.28 1.04 8.98
N GLN A 27 1.07 0.66 9.40
CA GLN A 27 0.44 -0.60 9.01
C GLN A 27 -0.82 -0.36 8.20
N VAL A 28 -0.94 -1.06 7.06
CA VAL A 28 -2.20 -1.14 6.31
C VAL A 28 -3.17 -2.09 6.99
N GLN A 29 -4.45 -1.72 7.03
CA GLN A 29 -5.55 -2.57 7.46
C GLN A 29 -6.40 -2.91 6.23
N PRO A 30 -6.21 -4.10 5.62
CA PRO A 30 -7.01 -4.50 4.47
C PRO A 30 -8.49 -4.64 4.82
N SER A 31 -9.33 -4.38 3.83
CA SER A 31 -10.76 -4.68 3.93
C SER A 31 -11.02 -6.17 4.20
N PRO A 32 -12.12 -6.53 4.90
CA PRO A 32 -12.48 -7.94 5.15
C PRO A 32 -12.44 -8.78 3.87
N GLY A 33 -11.81 -9.97 3.95
CA GLY A 33 -11.61 -10.86 2.80
C GLY A 33 -10.34 -10.58 1.98
N SER A 34 -9.65 -9.46 2.22
CA SER A 34 -8.41 -9.09 1.51
C SER A 34 -7.12 -9.31 2.33
N ASN A 35 -7.20 -10.02 3.46
CA ASN A 35 -6.07 -10.24 4.37
C ASN A 35 -4.86 -10.93 3.71
N HIS A 36 -5.08 -11.71 2.65
CA HIS A 36 -3.99 -12.35 1.90
C HIS A 36 -3.17 -11.33 1.08
N LEU A 37 -3.70 -10.13 0.84
CA LEU A 37 -3.04 -9.05 0.11
C LEU A 37 -2.21 -8.12 1.00
N THR A 38 -2.25 -8.28 2.34
CA THR A 38 -1.56 -7.39 3.29
C THR A 38 -0.11 -7.12 2.91
N PRO A 39 0.73 -8.14 2.57
CA PRO A 39 2.13 -7.87 2.24
C PRO A 39 2.30 -6.98 1.00
N LEU A 40 1.43 -7.13 -0.01
CA LEU A 40 1.48 -6.35 -1.24
C LEU A 40 0.93 -4.94 -1.04
N LEU A 41 -0.14 -4.79 -0.26
CA LEU A 41 -0.70 -3.50 0.12
C LEU A 41 0.29 -2.71 0.99
N GLN A 42 0.97 -3.38 1.91
CA GLN A 42 1.99 -2.78 2.75
C GLN A 42 3.18 -2.29 1.90
N LEU A 43 3.64 -3.11 0.95
CA LEU A 43 4.69 -2.69 0.01
C LEU A 43 4.28 -1.44 -0.77
N TRP A 44 3.04 -1.37 -1.26
CA TRP A 44 2.53 -0.20 -1.96
C TRP A 44 2.53 1.05 -1.07
N TRP A 45 2.06 0.93 0.17
CA TRP A 45 2.05 2.04 1.14
C TRP A 45 3.45 2.47 1.55
N ASN A 46 4.39 1.55 1.74
CA ASN A 46 5.78 1.89 2.04
C ASN A 46 6.38 2.75 0.91
N ILE A 47 6.21 2.33 -0.35
CA ILE A 47 6.69 3.09 -1.51
C ILE A 47 6.04 4.49 -1.54
N PHE A 48 4.73 4.56 -1.30
CA PHE A 48 4.03 5.84 -1.25
C PHE A 48 4.60 6.74 -0.14
N CYS A 49 4.70 6.25 1.09
CA CYS A 49 5.16 7.03 2.24
C CYS A 49 6.64 7.45 2.13
N GLU A 50 7.50 6.60 1.58
CA GLU A 50 8.94 6.85 1.50
C GLU A 50 9.32 7.68 0.27
N SER A 51 8.67 7.46 -0.86
CA SER A 51 9.11 8.03 -2.15
C SER A 51 8.17 9.09 -2.70
N VAL A 52 6.86 8.99 -2.44
CA VAL A 52 5.86 9.89 -3.05
C VAL A 52 5.42 10.98 -2.08
N HIS A 53 4.99 10.60 -0.87
CA HIS A 53 4.46 11.51 0.14
C HIS A 53 5.41 12.68 0.48
N PRO A 54 6.74 12.48 0.63
CA PRO A 54 7.65 13.60 0.92
C PRO A 54 7.71 14.64 -0.22
N GLN A 55 7.32 14.27 -1.44
CA GLN A 55 7.28 15.16 -2.60
C GLN A 55 5.93 15.87 -2.77
N LEU A 56 4.90 15.43 -2.05
CA LEU A 56 3.55 16.02 -2.11
C LEU A 56 3.40 17.25 -1.21
N SER A 57 4.24 17.36 -0.18
CA SER A 57 4.31 18.55 0.66
C SER A 57 5.51 19.40 0.21
N PRO A 58 5.32 20.69 -0.13
CA PRO A 58 6.44 21.59 -0.29
C PRO A 58 7.23 21.59 1.03
N VAL A 59 8.55 21.40 0.96
CA VAL A 59 9.43 21.74 2.07
C VAL A 59 9.17 23.23 2.35
N MET A 60 8.54 23.54 3.48
CA MET A 60 8.47 24.91 3.97
C MET A 60 9.86 25.39 4.39
#